data_AF-X1EXQ3-F1
#
_entry.id   AF-X1EXQ3-F1
#
_cell.length_a   1.000
_cell.length_b   1.000
_cell.length_c   1.000
_cell.angle_alpha   90.00
_cell.angle_beta   90.00
_cell.angle_gamma   90.00
#
_symmetry.space_group_name_H-M   'P 1'
#
loop_
_entity.id
_entity.type
_entity.pdbx_description
1 polymer ?
#
loop_
_entity_poly.entity_id
_entity_poly.type
_entity_poly.pdbx_seq_one_letter_code
_entity_poly.pdbx_strand_id
1 'polypeptide(L)' 'AQGARGLARGQIFSADGRLVASAAQEGMMRLVEDKK' A
#
# COMPACT_ATOMS: atom_id res chain seq x y z
N ALA A 1 -6.43 -2.76 -8.19
CA ALA A 1 -5.73 -4.04 -7.95
C ALA A 1 -6.02 -4.95 -9.14
N GLN A 2 -5.01 -5.60 -9.72
CA GLN A 2 -5.14 -6.50 -10.88
C GLN A 2 -4.09 -7.59 -10.75
N GLY A 3 -4.36 -8.78 -11.31
CA GLY A 3 -3.37 -9.87 -11.34
C GLY A 3 -2.91 -10.35 -9.96
N ALA A 4 -3.83 -10.41 -8.99
CA ALA A 4 -3.53 -10.76 -7.59
C ALA A 4 -2.47 -9.85 -6.93
N ARG A 5 -2.33 -8.60 -7.38
CA ARG A 5 -1.48 -7.59 -6.76
C ARG A 5 -2.22 -6.30 -6.45
N GLY A 6 -1.82 -5.67 -5.36
CA GLY A 6 -2.27 -4.35 -4.94
C GLY A 6 -1.11 -3.36 -4.96
N LEU A 7 -1.34 -2.20 -5.56
CA LEU A 7 -0.43 -1.06 -5.51
C LEU A 7 -0.97 -0.04 -4.51
N ALA A 8 -0.11 0.39 -3.59
CA ALA A 8 -0.37 1.47 -2.65
C ALA A 8 0.68 2.58 -2.81
N ARG A 9 0.29 3.81 -2.51
CA ARG A 9 1.21 4.94 -2.34
C ARG A 9 1.01 5.59 -0.99
N GLY A 10 2.12 6.06 -0.42
CA GLY A 10 2.15 6.81 0.83
C GLY A 10 3.00 8.05 0.70
N GLN A 11 2.64 9.06 1.50
CA GLN A 11 3.37 10.31 1.66
C GLN A 11 3.56 10.54 3.17
N ILE A 12 4.75 10.98 3.56
CA ILE A 12 5.09 11.29 4.96
C ILE A 12 5.38 12.78 5.03
N PHE A 13 4.69 13.47 5.92
CA PHE A 13 4.83 14.91 6.15
C PHE A 13 5.39 15.16 7.55
N SER A 14 6.21 16.20 7.70
CA SER A 14 6.55 16.74 9.01
C SER A 14 5.36 17.48 9.62
N ALA A 15 5.41 17.78 10.91
CA ALA A 15 4.31 18.43 11.63
C ALA A 15 3.96 19.84 11.10
N ASP A 16 4.91 20.52 10.48
CA ASP A 16 4.73 21.80 9.78
C ASP A 16 4.15 21.65 8.36
N GLY A 17 3.84 20.43 7.94
CA GLY A 17 3.21 20.13 6.65
C GLY A 17 4.19 19.93 5.49
N ARG A 18 5.51 19.97 5.69
CA ARG A 18 6.47 19.72 4.61
C ARG A 18 6.49 18.23 4.24
N LEU A 19 6.39 17.91 2.94
CA LEU A 19 6.59 16.54 2.46
C LEU A 19 8.06 16.14 2.68
N VAL A 20 8.29 15.08 3.45
CA VAL A 20 9.65 14.62 3.78
C VAL A 20 10.03 13.33 3.06
N ALA A 21 9.04 12.50 2.70
CA ALA A 21 9.28 11.29 1.92
C ALA A 21 8.01 10.85 1.18
N SER A 22 8.19 10.06 0.12
CA SER A 22 7.10 9.34 -0.54
C SER A 22 7.53 7.91 -0.83
N ALA A 23 6.56 7.00 -0.85
CA ALA A 23 6.79 5.60 -1.14
C ALA A 23 5.67 5.04 -2.01
N ALA A 24 6.04 4.04 -2.81
CA ALA A 24 5.09 3.14 -3.45
C ALA A 24 5.41 1.73 -2.99
N GLN A 25 4.36 0.94 -2.78
CA GLN A 25 4.51 -0.47 -2.46
C GLN A 25 3.56 -1.26 -3.32
N GLU A 26 4.08 -2.32 -3.92
CA GLU A 26 3.28 -3.34 -4.56
C GLU A 26 3.41 -4.65 -3.79
N GLY A 27 2.29 -5.32 -3.57
CA GLY A 27 2.23 -6.57 -2.81
C GLY A 27 1.28 -7.57 -3.43
N MET A 28 1.56 -8.86 -3.19
CA MET A 28 0.68 -9.96 -3.56
C MET A 28 -0.56 -9.97 -2.65
N MET A 29 -1.74 -10.00 -3.23
CA MET A 29 -3.02 -10.18 -2.56
C MET A 29 -3.54 -11.58 -2.85
N ARG A 30 -3.60 -12.43 -1.82
CA ARG A 30 -4.06 -13.82 -1.94
C ARG A 30 -5.48 -13.94 -1.40
N LEU A 31 -6.38 -14.52 -2.20
CA LEU A 31 -7.66 -14.98 -1.70
C LEU A 31 -7.42 -16.23 -0.86
N VAL A 32 -7.91 -16.23 0.37
CA VAL A 32 -7.90 -17.41 1.24
C VAL A 32 -9.32 -17.97 1.29
N GLU A 33 -9.45 -19.28 1.23
CA GLU A 33 -10.75 -19.94 1.39
C GLU A 33 -11.25 -19.77 2.82
N ASP A 34 -12.56 -19.58 2.98
CA ASP A 34 -13.18 -19.64 4.30
C ASP A 34 -13.07 -21.05 4.85
N LYS A 35 -12.46 -21.18 6.02
CA LYS A 35 -12.46 -22.44 6.76
C LYS A 35 -13.86 -22.64 7.37
N LYS A 36 -14.59 -23.64 6.87
CA LYS A 36 -15.76 -24.18 7.55
C LYS A 36 -15.36 -24.94 8.80
#